data_AF-A0A1B8G4J5-F1
#
_entry.id   AF-A0A1B8G4J5-F1
#
_cell.length_a   1.000
_cell.length_b   1.000
_cell.length_c   1.000
_cell.angle_alpha   90.00
_cell.angle_beta   90.00
_cell.angle_gamma   90.00
#
_symmetry.space_group_name_H-M   'P 1'
#
loop_
_entity.id
_entity.type
_entity.pdbx_description
1 polymer ?
#
loop_
_entity_poly.entity_id
_entity_poly.type
_entity_poly.pdbx_seq_one_letter_code
_entity_poly.pdbx_strand_id
1 'polypeptide(L)'
;MAMTTEPDVDLEGLSDVEATIDFTNPKDFIKTLQALLYNACSRDRTSDHTVLVTGFPNKYLTINDDERSLLPRSRKALYFQNTQILYITIPGGPHEIAATRFCVYLDQKLGGMGCTEEFVTKGRETALMGNVTKESDVSWGPFRAGTGPSYVTCVLESAVSESGRGLARDAKMWLEHENSHVTNVIRVNIYQRRPEIIFTVWKRGRQQRDSRAHHLACAVVDQEIKIILQAGRPVAEGPLCLSFEEVFERKPRPGTAEGDIHFSARELGAIARMVWSEMGYEID
;
A
#
# COMPACT_ATOMS: atom_id res chain seq x y z
N MET A 1 -6.43 -31.09 -18.66
CA MET A 1 -5.72 -30.52 -17.50
C MET A 1 -4.93 -29.33 -18.02
N ALA A 2 -5.49 -28.14 -17.87
CA ALA A 2 -4.80 -26.90 -18.26
C ALA A 2 -3.84 -26.54 -17.12
N MET A 3 -2.55 -26.43 -17.44
CA MET A 3 -1.58 -25.81 -16.54
C MET A 3 -1.93 -24.32 -16.45
N THR A 4 -2.46 -23.91 -15.30
CA THR A 4 -2.41 -22.52 -14.87
C THR A 4 -0.94 -22.14 -14.77
N THR A 5 -0.45 -21.40 -15.76
CA THR A 5 0.81 -20.66 -15.62
C THR A 5 0.57 -19.61 -14.55
N GLU A 6 0.98 -19.94 -13.32
CA GLU A 6 1.03 -18.98 -12.22
C GLU A 6 1.88 -17.78 -12.68
N PRO A 7 1.47 -16.54 -12.37
CA PRO A 7 2.32 -15.40 -12.64
C PRO A 7 3.63 -15.63 -11.89
N ASP A 8 4.73 -15.65 -12.64
CA ASP A 8 6.07 -15.59 -12.09
C ASP A 8 6.14 -14.27 -11.32
N VAL A 9 5.86 -14.33 -10.00
CA VAL A 9 5.89 -13.14 -9.17
C VAL A 9 7.36 -12.80 -9.04
N ASP A 10 7.77 -11.91 -9.93
CA ASP A 10 9.13 -11.50 -10.10
C ASP A 10 9.71 -11.10 -8.74
N LEU A 11 10.70 -11.87 -8.30
CA LEU A 11 11.43 -11.60 -7.06
C LEU A 11 12.31 -10.34 -7.21
N GLU A 12 12.33 -9.71 -8.40
CA GLU A 12 12.91 -8.39 -8.62
C GLU A 12 12.43 -7.37 -7.57
N GLY A 13 13.40 -6.79 -6.87
CA GLY A 13 13.16 -5.79 -5.81
C GLY A 13 12.91 -6.36 -4.41
N LEU A 14 12.99 -7.69 -4.20
CA LEU A 14 13.06 -8.28 -2.86
C LEU A 14 14.50 -8.38 -2.31
N SER A 15 15.52 -8.18 -3.16
CA SER A 15 16.93 -8.24 -2.78
C SER A 15 17.47 -6.97 -2.12
N ASP A 16 16.75 -5.85 -2.24
CA ASP A 16 17.11 -4.57 -1.63
C ASP A 16 16.53 -4.49 -0.21
N VAL A 17 17.10 -5.30 0.69
CA VAL A 17 16.72 -5.38 2.11
C VAL A 17 17.90 -5.08 3.03
N GLU A 18 17.61 -4.55 4.21
CA GLU A 18 18.64 -4.24 5.20
C GLU A 18 19.26 -5.51 5.81
N ALA A 19 18.47 -6.57 5.92
CA ALA A 19 18.92 -7.84 6.45
C ALA A 19 18.16 -9.02 5.83
N THR A 20 18.84 -10.16 5.74
CA THR A 20 18.24 -11.46 5.45
C THR A 20 18.39 -12.37 6.67
N ILE A 21 17.32 -13.08 7.04
CA ILE A 21 17.27 -14.02 8.15
C ILE A 21 16.86 -15.39 7.63
N ASP A 22 17.63 -16.43 7.94
CA ASP A 22 17.17 -17.80 7.76
C ASP A 22 16.34 -18.22 8.98
N PHE A 23 15.08 -18.58 8.76
CA PHE A 23 14.23 -19.02 9.86
C PHE A 23 14.70 -20.38 10.38
N THR A 24 14.99 -20.45 11.68
CA THR A 24 15.40 -21.70 12.34
C THR A 24 14.34 -22.16 13.33
N ASN A 25 14.01 -21.32 14.31
CA ASN A 25 12.97 -21.57 15.29
C ASN A 25 12.32 -20.24 15.75
N PRO A 26 11.08 -20.28 16.28
CA PRO A 26 10.36 -19.07 16.69
C PRO A 26 11.09 -18.18 17.69
N LYS A 27 11.78 -18.77 18.67
CA LYS A 27 12.40 -18.03 19.77
C LYS A 27 13.60 -17.22 19.29
N ASP A 28 14.49 -17.85 18.52
CA ASP A 28 15.66 -17.18 17.97
C ASP A 28 15.26 -16.17 16.90
N PHE A 29 14.25 -16.50 16.08
CA PHE A 29 13.68 -15.58 15.11
C PHE A 29 13.17 -14.29 15.77
N ILE A 30 12.31 -14.39 16.79
CA ILE A 30 11.79 -13.21 17.50
C ILE A 30 12.93 -12.37 18.06
N LYS A 31 13.90 -12.99 18.72
CA LYS A 31 15.03 -12.28 19.33
C LYS A 31 15.87 -11.54 18.30
N THR A 32 16.19 -12.21 17.19
CA THR A 32 16.99 -11.64 16.10
C THR A 32 16.24 -10.51 15.41
N LEU A 33 14.96 -10.71 15.09
CA LEU A 33 14.13 -9.68 14.47
C LEU A 33 14.00 -8.46 15.39
N GLN A 34 13.68 -8.65 16.68
CA GLN A 34 13.59 -7.55 17.63
C GLN A 34 14.90 -6.77 17.76
N ALA A 35 16.05 -7.45 17.80
CA ALA A 35 17.34 -6.78 17.89
C ALA A 35 17.64 -5.95 16.63
N LEU A 36 17.39 -6.51 15.44
CA LEU A 36 17.56 -5.78 14.17
C LEU A 36 16.66 -4.55 14.12
N LEU A 37 15.38 -4.71 14.42
CA LEU A 37 14.41 -3.62 14.36
C LEU A 37 14.68 -2.53 15.41
N TYR A 38 15.04 -2.92 16.64
CA TYR A 38 15.44 -1.95 17.66
C TYR A 38 16.66 -1.13 17.22
N ASN A 39 17.66 -1.79 16.64
CA ASN A 39 18.85 -1.12 16.14
C ASN A 39 18.55 -0.22 14.93
N ALA A 40 17.66 -0.64 14.04
CA ALA A 40 17.26 0.14 12.88
C ALA A 40 16.49 1.41 13.29
N CYS A 41 15.39 1.25 14.04
CA CYS A 41 14.54 2.35 14.50
C CYS A 41 15.24 3.32 15.48
N SER A 42 16.32 2.90 16.13
CA SER A 42 17.13 3.79 16.98
C SER A 42 18.15 4.61 16.19
N ARG A 43 18.57 4.13 15.02
CA ARG A 43 19.51 4.82 14.13
C ARG A 43 18.79 5.80 13.21
N ASP A 44 17.65 5.38 12.66
CA ASP A 44 16.88 6.16 11.71
C ASP A 44 15.39 5.90 11.95
N ARG A 45 14.62 6.95 12.21
CA ARG A 45 13.15 6.85 12.36
C ARG A 45 12.40 7.28 11.10
N THR A 46 13.14 7.81 10.14
CA THR A 46 12.60 8.42 8.94
C THR A 46 12.50 7.43 7.78
N SER A 47 13.33 6.39 7.79
CA SER A 47 13.33 5.33 6.78
C SER A 47 12.38 4.18 7.11
N ASP A 48 11.97 3.48 6.06
CA ASP A 48 11.36 2.16 6.19
C ASP A 48 12.46 1.11 6.32
N HIS A 49 12.32 0.21 7.30
CA HIS A 49 13.29 -0.86 7.53
C HIS A 49 12.75 -2.20 7.04
N THR A 50 13.55 -2.89 6.22
CA THR A 50 13.09 -4.08 5.51
C THR A 50 13.95 -5.30 5.83
N VAL A 51 13.28 -6.43 6.07
CA VAL A 51 13.92 -7.71 6.39
C VAL A 51 13.31 -8.80 5.53
N LEU A 52 14.17 -9.56 4.85
CA LEU A 52 13.76 -10.77 4.14
C LEU A 52 14.01 -11.99 5.04
N VAL A 53 13.03 -12.87 5.16
CA VAL A 53 13.12 -14.09 5.95
C VAL A 53 12.90 -15.29 5.04
N THR A 54 13.86 -16.21 5.00
CA THR A 54 13.78 -17.45 4.20
C THR A 54 13.30 -18.61 5.06
N GLY A 55 12.63 -19.60 4.47
CA GLY A 55 12.16 -20.79 5.17
C GLY A 55 11.12 -20.53 6.27
N PHE A 56 10.42 -19.39 6.22
CA PHE A 56 9.44 -19.01 7.22
C PHE A 56 8.18 -19.89 7.11
N PRO A 57 7.80 -20.68 8.13
CA PRO A 57 6.66 -21.59 8.03
C PRO A 57 5.31 -20.86 7.97
N ASN A 58 4.46 -21.20 6.99
CA ASN A 58 3.13 -20.59 6.79
C ASN A 58 2.25 -20.61 8.05
N LYS A 59 2.35 -21.66 8.86
CA LYS A 59 1.58 -21.81 10.11
C LYS A 59 1.77 -20.66 11.11
N TYR A 60 2.84 -19.88 10.99
CA TYR A 60 3.13 -18.74 11.88
C TYR A 60 2.64 -17.39 11.34
N LEU A 61 2.04 -17.34 10.14
CA LEU A 61 1.37 -16.13 9.62
C LEU A 61 -0.07 -16.01 10.10
N THR A 62 -0.81 -17.12 10.11
CA THR A 62 -2.17 -17.17 10.64
C THR A 62 -2.13 -17.21 12.15
N ILE A 63 -2.42 -16.06 12.78
CA ILE A 63 -2.61 -15.96 14.21
C ILE A 63 -3.97 -16.60 14.53
N ASN A 64 -4.00 -17.74 15.20
CA ASN A 64 -5.17 -18.07 16.01
C ASN A 64 -5.20 -17.07 17.17
N ASP A 65 -6.37 -16.50 17.50
CA ASP A 65 -6.52 -15.41 18.49
C ASP A 65 -5.87 -15.68 19.86
N ASP A 66 -5.59 -16.95 20.18
CA ASP A 66 -4.96 -17.39 21.42
C ASP A 66 -3.41 -17.43 21.39
N GLU A 67 -2.76 -17.32 20.24
CA GLU A 67 -1.30 -17.38 20.11
C GLU A 67 -0.65 -16.01 19.91
N ARG A 68 0.46 -15.74 20.63
CA ARG A 68 1.26 -14.54 20.42
C ARG A 68 1.88 -14.59 19.01
N SER A 69 1.48 -13.66 18.14
CA SER A 69 2.11 -13.46 16.83
C SER A 69 3.63 -13.33 16.97
N LEU A 70 4.38 -14.06 16.12
CA LEU A 70 5.85 -13.95 16.05
C LEU A 70 6.30 -12.60 15.48
N LEU A 71 5.39 -11.89 14.83
CA LEU A 71 5.70 -10.71 14.07
C LEU A 71 5.38 -9.43 14.88
N PRO A 72 6.14 -8.33 14.71
CA PRO A 72 5.95 -7.07 15.45
C PRO A 72 4.64 -6.35 15.11
N ARG A 73 3.86 -5.85 16.07
CA ARG A 73 2.53 -5.26 15.78
C ARG A 73 2.54 -4.14 14.72
N SER A 74 3.56 -3.28 14.68
CA SER A 74 3.67 -2.19 13.70
C SER A 74 4.59 -2.61 12.55
N ARG A 75 4.05 -3.38 11.62
CA ARG A 75 4.75 -3.93 10.46
C ARG A 75 3.84 -3.98 9.23
N LYS A 76 4.43 -4.30 8.08
CA LYS A 76 3.78 -4.88 6.91
C LYS A 76 4.43 -6.20 6.56
N ALA A 77 3.62 -7.19 6.22
CA ALA A 77 4.06 -8.49 5.75
C ALA A 77 3.66 -8.73 4.29
N LEU A 78 4.61 -9.21 3.50
CA LEU A 78 4.39 -9.82 2.19
C LEU A 78 4.99 -11.22 2.24
N TYR A 79 4.18 -12.24 2.03
CA TYR A 79 4.60 -13.63 2.17
C TYR A 79 4.30 -14.45 0.92
N PHE A 80 5.30 -15.22 0.50
CA PHE A 80 5.24 -16.13 -0.63
C PHE A 80 5.18 -17.57 -0.13
N GLN A 81 4.03 -18.22 -0.21
CA GLN A 81 3.79 -19.56 0.33
C GLN A 81 4.67 -20.63 -0.32
N ASN A 82 4.84 -20.57 -1.65
CA ASN A 82 5.57 -21.59 -2.41
C ASN A 82 7.07 -21.59 -2.08
N THR A 83 7.64 -20.41 -1.84
CA THR A 83 9.07 -20.25 -1.54
C THR A 83 9.36 -20.10 -0.05
N GLN A 84 8.31 -19.99 0.79
CA GLN A 84 8.41 -19.74 2.22
C GLN A 84 9.22 -18.47 2.55
N ILE A 85 9.07 -17.44 1.70
CA ILE A 85 9.75 -16.16 1.88
C ILE A 85 8.79 -15.18 2.53
N LEU A 86 9.20 -14.61 3.67
CA LEU A 86 8.50 -13.52 4.33
C LEU A 86 9.31 -12.23 4.21
N TYR A 87 8.73 -11.22 3.57
CA TYR A 87 9.26 -9.87 3.50
C TYR A 87 8.54 -9.00 4.53
N ILE A 88 9.30 -8.47 5.48
CA ILE A 88 8.81 -7.61 6.56
C ILE A 88 9.25 -6.18 6.28
N THR A 89 8.32 -5.23 6.33
CA THR A 89 8.62 -3.80 6.36
C THR A 89 8.19 -3.21 7.70
N ILE A 90 9.04 -2.42 8.33
CA ILE A 90 8.68 -1.57 9.45
C ILE A 90 8.64 -0.13 8.94
N PRO A 91 7.45 0.47 8.84
CA PRO A 91 7.31 1.84 8.37
C PRO A 91 8.04 2.86 9.25
N GLY A 92 8.70 3.84 8.63
CA GLY A 92 9.21 5.03 9.29
C GLY A 92 8.11 6.07 9.57
N GLY A 93 8.44 7.10 10.35
CA GLY A 93 7.52 8.23 10.64
C GLY A 93 6.95 8.90 9.39
N PRO A 94 7.77 9.28 8.39
CA PRO A 94 7.33 9.88 7.13
C PRO A 94 6.32 9.02 6.36
N HIS A 95 6.56 7.71 6.31
CA HIS A 95 5.64 6.73 5.72
C HIS A 95 4.28 6.76 6.40
N GLU A 96 4.26 6.58 7.73
CA GLU A 96 3.03 6.53 8.53
C GLU A 96 2.26 7.85 8.47
N ILE A 97 2.96 9.00 8.51
CA ILE A 97 2.36 10.33 8.36
C ILE A 97 1.68 10.47 7.01
N ALA A 98 2.35 10.08 5.92
CA ALA A 98 1.77 10.16 4.58
C ALA A 98 0.50 9.31 4.47
N ALA A 99 0.58 8.05 4.92
CA ALA A 99 -0.55 7.13 4.87
C ALA A 99 -1.74 7.64 5.71
N THR A 100 -1.48 8.04 6.96
CA THR A 100 -2.49 8.52 7.90
C THR A 100 -3.15 9.81 7.39
N ARG A 101 -2.37 10.76 6.89
CA ARG A 101 -2.92 12.04 6.44
C ARG A 101 -3.72 11.92 5.16
N PHE A 102 -3.31 11.04 4.24
CA PHE A 102 -4.13 10.73 3.07
C PHE A 102 -5.48 10.15 3.48
N CYS A 103 -5.50 9.19 4.43
CA CYS A 103 -6.73 8.62 4.97
C CYS A 103 -7.65 9.69 5.55
N VAL A 104 -7.12 10.61 6.37
CA VAL A 104 -7.91 11.72 6.96
C VAL A 104 -8.54 12.59 5.87
N TYR A 105 -7.80 12.93 4.81
CA TYR A 105 -8.37 13.73 3.72
C TYR A 105 -9.46 12.95 2.97
N LEU A 106 -9.25 11.67 2.70
CA LEU A 106 -10.27 10.84 2.07
C LEU A 106 -11.55 10.78 2.92
N ASP A 107 -11.44 10.52 4.22
CA ASP A 107 -12.57 10.47 5.14
C ASP A 107 -13.35 11.80 5.17
N GLN A 108 -12.65 12.94 5.12
CA GLN A 108 -13.29 14.26 5.02
C GLN A 108 -14.07 14.42 3.72
N LYS A 109 -13.56 13.93 2.59
CA LYS A 109 -14.28 13.97 1.31
C LYS A 109 -15.50 13.07 1.34
N LEU A 110 -15.36 11.86 1.88
CA LEU A 110 -16.45 10.89 2.05
C LEU A 110 -17.56 11.47 2.93
N GLY A 111 -17.20 12.15 4.02
CA GLY A 111 -18.16 12.87 4.87
C GLY A 111 -18.86 14.00 4.13
N GLY A 112 -18.13 14.78 3.34
CA GLY A 112 -18.69 15.87 2.53
C GLY A 112 -19.71 15.41 1.47
N MET A 113 -19.57 14.18 0.96
CA MET A 113 -20.52 13.58 0.02
C MET A 113 -21.63 12.73 0.69
N GLY A 114 -21.59 12.58 2.02
CA GLY A 114 -22.55 11.75 2.75
C GLY A 114 -22.35 10.24 2.56
N CYS A 115 -21.14 9.79 2.24
CA CYS A 115 -20.82 8.39 1.95
C CYS A 115 -20.07 7.66 3.08
N THR A 116 -19.93 8.25 4.28
CA THR A 116 -19.17 7.66 5.40
C THR A 116 -19.62 6.23 5.75
N GLU A 117 -20.92 5.95 5.68
CA GLU A 117 -21.48 4.63 6.01
C GLU A 117 -21.47 3.65 4.82
N GLU A 118 -21.08 4.10 3.62
CA GLU A 118 -21.12 3.31 2.39
C GLU A 118 -19.72 2.94 1.87
N PHE A 119 -18.67 3.48 2.48
CA PHE A 119 -17.28 3.22 2.12
C PHE A 119 -16.44 3.08 3.39
N VAL A 120 -16.06 1.85 3.71
CA VAL A 120 -15.47 1.52 5.00
C VAL A 120 -13.95 1.45 4.88
N THR A 121 -13.28 2.15 5.79
CA THR A 121 -11.84 1.99 6.05
C THR A 121 -11.62 0.64 6.72
N LYS A 122 -10.92 -0.25 6.03
CA LYS A 122 -10.51 -1.56 6.56
C LYS A 122 -9.13 -1.53 7.23
N GLY A 123 -8.37 -0.44 7.03
CA GLY A 123 -7.02 -0.31 7.57
C GLY A 123 -6.07 -1.32 6.92
N ARG A 124 -5.23 -1.96 7.75
CA ARG A 124 -4.24 -2.98 7.32
C ARG A 124 -4.92 -4.32 7.07
N GLU A 125 -5.66 -4.41 5.97
CA GLU A 125 -6.27 -5.67 5.54
C GLU A 125 -5.18 -6.62 5.04
N THR A 126 -5.23 -7.88 5.50
CA THR A 126 -4.43 -8.98 4.96
C THR A 126 -5.24 -9.69 3.88
N ALA A 127 -4.74 -9.69 2.65
CA ALA A 127 -5.37 -10.40 1.54
C ALA A 127 -4.57 -11.63 1.14
N LEU A 128 -5.28 -12.74 0.92
CA LEU A 128 -4.74 -13.95 0.31
C LEU A 128 -4.99 -13.91 -1.20
N MET A 129 -3.92 -13.75 -1.96
CA MET A 129 -3.88 -13.66 -3.42
C MET A 129 -3.13 -14.88 -3.96
N GLY A 130 -3.84 -16.01 -4.01
CA GLY A 130 -3.28 -17.29 -4.44
C GLY A 130 -2.28 -17.81 -3.41
N ASN A 131 -1.02 -17.93 -3.81
CA ASN A 131 0.10 -18.31 -2.95
C ASN A 131 0.78 -17.10 -2.28
N VAL A 132 0.27 -15.88 -2.47
CA VAL A 132 0.81 -14.66 -1.86
C VAL A 132 -0.13 -14.15 -0.78
N THR A 133 0.38 -13.89 0.41
CA THR A 133 -0.32 -13.13 1.45
C THR A 133 0.27 -11.73 1.51
N LYS A 134 -0.55 -10.69 1.42
CA LYS A 134 -0.08 -9.30 1.45
C LYS A 134 -0.92 -8.44 2.39
N GLU A 135 -0.23 -7.63 3.19
CA GLU A 135 -0.83 -6.57 4.00
C GLU A 135 -0.75 -5.22 3.27
N SER A 136 -1.85 -4.48 3.28
CA SER A 136 -1.91 -3.08 2.81
C SER A 136 -1.51 -2.11 3.93
N ASP A 137 -1.11 -0.87 3.58
CA ASP A 137 -0.99 0.20 4.60
C ASP A 137 -2.36 0.66 5.07
N VAL A 138 -3.20 0.99 4.09
CA VAL A 138 -4.59 1.35 4.30
C VAL A 138 -5.39 0.83 3.11
N SER A 139 -6.58 0.32 3.38
CA SER A 139 -7.49 -0.18 2.37
C SER A 139 -8.92 0.27 2.66
N TRP A 140 -9.68 0.39 1.59
CA TRP A 140 -11.08 0.77 1.63
C TRP A 140 -11.90 -0.04 0.63
N GLY A 141 -13.19 -0.08 0.88
CA GLY A 141 -14.12 -0.55 -0.12
C GLY A 141 -15.58 -0.29 0.21
N PRO A 142 -16.47 -0.56 -0.75
CA PRO A 142 -17.88 -0.32 -0.59
C PRO A 142 -18.44 -1.21 0.52
N PHE A 143 -19.31 -0.63 1.33
CA PHE A 143 -20.11 -1.33 2.31
C PHE A 143 -21.57 -1.31 1.91
N ARG A 144 -22.22 -2.47 1.93
CA ARG A 144 -23.64 -2.62 1.71
C ARG A 144 -24.19 -3.55 2.77
N ALA A 145 -25.10 -3.04 3.59
CA ALA A 145 -25.74 -3.83 4.63
C ALA A 145 -26.44 -5.05 4.01
N GLY A 146 -26.18 -6.24 4.55
CA GLY A 146 -26.84 -7.48 4.14
C GLY A 146 -26.26 -8.19 2.91
N THR A 147 -25.17 -7.70 2.29
CA THR A 147 -24.56 -8.33 1.11
C THR A 147 -23.31 -9.18 1.40
N GLY A 148 -23.06 -9.50 2.67
CA GLY A 148 -21.87 -10.23 3.11
C GLY A 148 -20.72 -9.30 3.54
N PRO A 149 -19.50 -9.85 3.74
CA PRO A 149 -18.34 -9.06 4.13
C PRO A 149 -18.03 -7.98 3.09
N SER A 150 -17.64 -6.78 3.53
CA SER A 150 -17.07 -5.79 2.61
C SER A 150 -15.78 -6.35 1.99
N TYR A 151 -15.48 -5.95 0.76
CA TYR A 151 -14.24 -6.28 0.05
C TYR A 151 -13.46 -4.99 -0.22
N VAL A 152 -12.21 -5.12 -0.66
CA VAL A 152 -11.33 -3.97 -0.91
C VAL A 152 -11.38 -3.61 -2.40
N THR A 153 -11.69 -2.34 -2.70
CA THR A 153 -11.64 -1.79 -4.07
C THR A 153 -10.53 -0.76 -4.23
N CYS A 154 -10.06 -0.17 -3.12
CA CYS A 154 -9.05 0.89 -3.12
C CYS A 154 -7.99 0.60 -2.06
N VAL A 155 -6.71 0.73 -2.43
CA VAL A 155 -5.57 0.51 -1.53
C VAL A 155 -4.62 1.70 -1.58
N LEU A 156 -4.04 2.06 -0.44
CA LEU A 156 -2.91 2.98 -0.33
C LEU A 156 -1.67 2.19 0.05
N GLU A 157 -0.57 2.46 -0.65
CA GLU A 157 0.76 1.93 -0.36
C GLU A 157 1.73 3.11 -0.27
N SER A 158 2.36 3.31 0.88
CA SER A 158 3.37 4.33 1.11
C SER A 158 4.74 3.66 1.25
N ALA A 159 5.80 4.34 0.81
CA ALA A 159 7.16 3.90 1.10
C ALA A 159 8.14 5.07 1.09
N VAL A 160 9.15 4.98 1.94
CA VAL A 160 10.36 5.81 1.85
C VAL A 160 11.39 5.06 1.03
N SER A 161 11.59 5.47 -0.23
CA SER A 161 12.49 4.78 -1.17
C SER A 161 12.96 5.69 -2.30
N GLU A 162 14.19 5.46 -2.76
CA GLU A 162 14.78 6.19 -3.89
C GLU A 162 14.31 5.66 -5.26
N SER A 163 13.79 4.42 -5.34
CA SER A 163 13.49 3.79 -6.64
C SER A 163 12.01 3.70 -6.98
N GLY A 164 11.13 3.71 -5.98
CA GLY A 164 9.69 3.47 -6.16
C GLY A 164 9.30 2.11 -6.78
N ARG A 165 10.28 1.22 -7.04
CA ARG A 165 10.05 -0.08 -7.71
C ARG A 165 9.21 -1.03 -6.86
N GLY A 166 9.50 -1.09 -5.55
CA GLY A 166 8.74 -1.91 -4.60
C GLY A 166 7.24 -1.57 -4.62
N LEU A 167 6.91 -0.28 -4.61
CA LEU A 167 5.53 0.19 -4.70
C LEU A 167 4.87 -0.19 -6.03
N ALA A 168 5.62 -0.26 -7.15
CA ALA A 168 5.05 -0.61 -8.46
C ALA A 168 4.71 -2.11 -8.52
N ARG A 169 5.59 -2.95 -7.98
CA ARG A 169 5.33 -4.38 -7.75
C ARG A 169 4.10 -4.56 -6.87
N ASP A 170 4.00 -3.82 -5.77
CA ASP A 170 2.87 -3.89 -4.86
C ASP A 170 1.55 -3.52 -5.57
N ALA A 171 1.54 -2.47 -6.39
CA ALA A 171 0.37 -2.10 -7.18
C ALA A 171 -0.05 -3.21 -8.17
N LYS A 172 0.92 -3.85 -8.85
CA LYS A 172 0.64 -4.99 -9.74
C LYS A 172 0.06 -6.17 -8.98
N MET A 173 0.63 -6.53 -7.82
CA MET A 173 0.10 -7.62 -6.98
C MET A 173 -1.38 -7.41 -6.64
N TRP A 174 -1.76 -6.19 -6.24
CA TRP A 174 -3.16 -5.87 -5.95
C TRP A 174 -4.05 -5.88 -7.20
N LEU A 175 -3.59 -5.31 -8.30
CA LEU A 175 -4.45 -5.04 -9.46
C LEU A 175 -4.53 -6.21 -10.45
N GLU A 176 -3.51 -7.04 -10.57
CA GLU A 176 -3.42 -8.06 -11.62
C GLU A 176 -3.90 -9.44 -11.14
N HIS A 177 -4.00 -9.66 -9.83
CA HIS A 177 -4.45 -10.94 -9.29
C HIS A 177 -5.96 -11.19 -9.58
N GLU A 178 -6.29 -12.37 -10.12
CA GLU A 178 -7.64 -12.71 -10.59
C GLU A 178 -8.73 -12.60 -9.51
N ASN A 179 -8.41 -13.01 -8.28
CA ASN A 179 -9.34 -12.95 -7.14
C ASN A 179 -9.34 -11.60 -6.41
N SER A 180 -8.54 -10.64 -6.84
CA SER A 180 -8.53 -9.31 -6.22
C SER A 180 -9.70 -8.48 -6.76
N HIS A 181 -10.39 -7.75 -5.88
CA HIS A 181 -11.41 -6.77 -6.25
C HIS A 181 -10.86 -5.34 -6.34
N VAL A 182 -9.56 -5.16 -6.12
CA VAL A 182 -8.93 -3.84 -6.15
C VAL A 182 -8.99 -3.26 -7.56
N THR A 183 -9.58 -2.07 -7.68
CA THR A 183 -9.66 -1.31 -8.93
C THR A 183 -8.64 -0.18 -8.96
N ASN A 184 -8.26 0.33 -7.78
CA ASN A 184 -7.38 1.48 -7.60
C ASN A 184 -6.30 1.20 -6.54
N VAL A 185 -5.05 1.53 -6.86
CA VAL A 185 -3.94 1.59 -5.90
C VAL A 185 -3.32 2.97 -5.93
N ILE A 186 -3.42 3.71 -4.83
CA ILE A 186 -2.68 4.95 -4.62
C ILE A 186 -1.33 4.60 -4.02
N ARG A 187 -0.26 5.05 -4.66
CA ARG A 187 1.10 4.93 -4.14
C ARG A 187 1.58 6.28 -3.65
N VAL A 188 2.30 6.31 -2.54
CA VAL A 188 3.01 7.49 -2.05
C VAL A 188 4.49 7.16 -1.94
N ASN A 189 5.27 7.58 -2.94
CA ASN A 189 6.72 7.41 -2.91
C ASN A 189 7.38 8.65 -2.32
N ILE A 190 8.01 8.49 -1.16
CA ILE A 190 8.73 9.54 -0.45
C ILE A 190 10.22 9.34 -0.70
N TYR A 191 10.88 10.32 -1.32
CA TYR A 191 12.33 10.25 -1.49
C TYR A 191 13.02 10.60 -0.18
N GLN A 192 14.01 9.79 0.21
CA GLN A 192 14.70 9.97 1.48
C GLN A 192 15.68 11.14 1.41
N ARG A 193 16.43 11.23 0.30
CA ARG A 193 17.59 12.14 0.16
C ARG A 193 17.26 13.49 -0.47
N ARG A 194 16.00 13.70 -0.86
CA ARG A 194 15.53 14.97 -1.43
C ARG A 194 14.08 15.22 -1.04
N PRO A 195 13.66 16.49 -0.89
CA PRO A 195 12.29 16.83 -0.53
C PRO A 195 11.38 16.72 -1.77
N GLU A 196 11.12 15.47 -2.15
CA GLU A 196 10.27 15.08 -3.28
C GLU A 196 9.34 13.95 -2.83
N ILE A 197 8.05 14.09 -3.13
CA ILE A 197 7.03 13.06 -2.92
C ILE A 197 6.27 12.88 -4.23
N ILE A 198 6.05 11.64 -4.63
CA ILE A 198 5.27 11.30 -5.82
C ILE A 198 4.05 10.50 -5.39
N PHE A 199 2.87 11.04 -5.68
CA PHE A 199 1.62 10.29 -5.63
C PHE A 199 1.38 9.66 -6.99
N THR A 200 1.14 8.35 -7.05
CA THR A 200 0.77 7.68 -8.31
C THR A 200 -0.55 6.93 -8.11
N VAL A 201 -1.53 7.14 -8.99
CA VAL A 201 -2.74 6.32 -9.03
C VAL A 201 -2.56 5.26 -10.10
N TRP A 202 -2.63 3.99 -9.69
CA TRP A 202 -2.68 2.84 -10.57
C TRP A 202 -4.09 2.30 -10.66
N LYS A 203 -4.49 1.86 -11.85
CA LYS A 203 -5.80 1.28 -12.11
C LYS A 203 -5.70 -0.09 -12.73
N ARG A 204 -6.76 -0.88 -12.52
CA ARG A 204 -6.96 -2.14 -13.24
C ARG A 204 -7.40 -1.84 -14.67
N GLY A 205 -6.46 -1.92 -15.60
CA GLY A 205 -6.71 -1.86 -17.04
C GLY A 205 -6.97 -3.22 -17.66
N ARG A 206 -7.21 -3.23 -18.98
CA ARG A 206 -7.30 -4.43 -19.81
C ARG A 206 -6.21 -4.36 -20.89
N GLN A 207 -5.42 -5.42 -21.05
CA GLN A 207 -4.44 -5.47 -22.13
C GLN A 207 -5.16 -5.60 -23.48
N GLN A 208 -4.93 -4.66 -24.40
CA GLN A 208 -5.60 -4.61 -25.71
C GLN A 208 -4.96 -5.52 -26.78
N ARG A 209 -4.03 -6.40 -26.41
CA ARG A 209 -3.27 -7.23 -27.37
C ARG A 209 -3.44 -8.72 -27.06
N ASP A 210 -4.48 -9.31 -27.67
CA ASP A 210 -4.38 -10.46 -28.58
C ASP A 210 -5.73 -11.17 -28.69
N SER A 211 -6.10 -11.53 -29.92
CA SER A 211 -7.37 -12.14 -30.29
C SER A 211 -7.45 -13.64 -29.95
N ARG A 212 -6.98 -14.06 -28.77
CA ARG A 212 -7.15 -15.43 -28.26
C ARG A 212 -7.42 -15.38 -26.75
N ALA A 213 -8.31 -16.27 -26.33
CA ALA A 213 -8.90 -16.37 -24.99
C ALA A 213 -7.94 -16.01 -23.84
N HIS A 214 -8.49 -15.31 -22.84
CA HIS A 214 -7.89 -14.84 -21.57
C HIS A 214 -7.34 -13.40 -21.60
N HIS A 215 -8.23 -12.42 -21.39
CA HIS A 215 -7.83 -11.04 -21.07
C HIS A 215 -7.35 -10.96 -19.62
N LEU A 216 -6.03 -11.03 -19.40
CA LEU A 216 -5.44 -10.81 -18.08
C LEU A 216 -5.61 -9.33 -17.68
N ALA A 217 -5.91 -9.10 -16.40
CA ALA A 217 -5.89 -7.77 -15.80
C ALA A 217 -4.47 -7.20 -15.88
N CYS A 218 -4.34 -5.92 -16.20
CA CYS A 218 -3.04 -5.25 -16.29
C CYS A 218 -3.07 -3.96 -15.47
N ALA A 219 -2.08 -3.77 -14.59
CA ALA A 219 -1.94 -2.56 -13.82
C ALA A 219 -1.39 -1.44 -14.72
N VAL A 220 -2.13 -0.33 -14.79
CA VAL A 220 -1.74 0.85 -15.58
C VAL A 220 -1.66 2.08 -14.69
N VAL A 221 -0.68 2.95 -14.95
CA VAL A 221 -0.62 4.27 -14.31
C VAL A 221 -1.69 5.16 -14.93
N ASP A 222 -2.58 5.68 -14.10
CA ASP A 222 -3.64 6.61 -14.50
C ASP A 222 -3.23 8.06 -14.26
N GLN A 223 -2.63 8.33 -13.09
CA GLN A 223 -2.17 9.67 -12.70
C GLN A 223 -0.83 9.58 -11.97
N GLU A 224 0.01 10.61 -12.14
CA GLU A 224 1.22 10.83 -11.37
C GLU A 224 1.31 12.30 -10.99
N ILE A 225 1.43 12.58 -9.69
CA ILE A 225 1.49 13.93 -9.13
C ILE A 225 2.77 14.04 -8.31
N LYS A 226 3.70 14.85 -8.81
CA LYS A 226 4.93 15.17 -8.10
C LYS A 226 4.75 16.41 -7.24
N ILE A 227 5.34 16.35 -6.05
CA ILE A 227 5.40 17.44 -5.08
C ILE A 227 6.86 17.67 -4.74
N ILE A 228 7.31 18.92 -4.88
CA ILE A 228 8.67 19.34 -4.55
C ILE A 228 8.68 20.55 -3.64
N LEU A 229 9.74 20.69 -2.86
CA LEU A 229 9.96 21.89 -2.05
C LEU A 229 10.57 22.99 -2.92
N GLN A 230 9.87 24.11 -3.06
CA GLN A 230 10.35 25.31 -3.77
C GLN A 230 10.28 26.51 -2.84
N ALA A 231 11.42 27.17 -2.62
CA ALA A 231 11.53 28.35 -1.76
C ALA A 231 10.82 28.16 -0.40
N GLY A 232 11.15 27.06 0.30
CA GLY A 232 10.58 26.72 1.60
C GLY A 232 9.14 26.19 1.56
N ARG A 233 8.47 26.12 0.40
CA ARG A 233 7.05 25.74 0.31
C ARG A 233 6.82 24.48 -0.52
N PRO A 234 5.95 23.56 -0.10
CA PRO A 234 5.53 22.44 -0.95
C PRO A 234 4.73 22.94 -2.16
N VAL A 235 5.16 22.54 -3.35
CA VAL A 235 4.50 22.82 -4.63
C VAL A 235 4.17 21.49 -5.30
N ALA A 236 2.87 21.23 -5.47
CA ALA A 236 2.37 20.07 -6.21
C ALA A 236 2.08 20.45 -7.67
N GLU A 237 2.40 19.57 -8.61
CA GLU A 237 2.19 19.78 -10.05
C GLU A 237 0.71 19.79 -10.45
N GLY A 238 -0.18 19.25 -9.61
CA GLY A 238 -1.62 19.22 -9.87
C GLY A 238 -2.42 18.62 -8.72
N PRO A 239 -3.75 18.53 -8.89
CA PRO A 239 -4.60 17.74 -8.01
C PRO A 239 -4.51 16.24 -8.33
N LEU A 240 -4.95 15.40 -7.39
CA LEU A 240 -5.19 13.97 -7.58
C LEU A 240 -6.69 13.71 -7.57
N CYS A 241 -7.18 12.84 -8.45
CA CYS A 241 -8.59 12.50 -8.56
C CYS A 241 -8.80 10.98 -8.47
N LEU A 242 -9.80 10.53 -7.69
CA LEU A 242 -10.25 9.13 -7.71
C LEU A 242 -11.66 9.06 -8.30
N SER A 243 -11.89 8.13 -9.22
CA SER A 243 -13.21 7.91 -9.81
C SER A 243 -14.17 7.34 -8.77
N PHE A 244 -15.29 8.03 -8.56
CA PHE A 244 -16.33 7.55 -7.64
C PHE A 244 -16.86 6.19 -8.09
N GLU A 245 -17.15 6.04 -9.38
CA GLU A 245 -17.75 4.82 -9.93
C GLU A 245 -16.83 3.61 -9.79
N GLU A 246 -15.51 3.80 -9.92
CA GLU A 246 -14.54 2.72 -9.77
C GLU A 246 -14.33 2.29 -8.31
N VAL A 247 -14.35 3.23 -7.35
CA VAL A 247 -14.12 2.90 -5.93
C VAL A 247 -15.40 2.41 -5.25
N PHE A 248 -16.57 2.99 -5.57
CA PHE A 248 -17.86 2.58 -4.99
C PHE A 248 -18.57 1.46 -5.78
N GLU A 249 -18.13 1.17 -6.99
CA GLU A 249 -18.75 0.22 -7.93
C GLU A 249 -20.25 0.51 -8.15
N ARG A 250 -20.58 1.81 -8.20
CA ARG A 250 -21.89 2.34 -8.57
C ARG A 250 -21.74 3.79 -9.01
N LYS A 251 -22.70 4.26 -9.81
CA LYS A 251 -22.76 5.67 -10.19
C LYS A 251 -23.10 6.56 -8.98
N PRO A 252 -22.64 7.81 -8.99
CA PRO A 252 -23.14 8.84 -8.09
C PRO A 252 -24.66 8.95 -8.17
N ARG A 253 -25.32 9.14 -7.02
CA ARG A 253 -26.77 9.31 -6.93
C ARG A 253 -27.16 10.70 -7.45
N PRO A 254 -28.09 10.80 -8.43
CA PRO A 254 -28.54 12.09 -8.93
C PRO A 254 -29.11 12.98 -7.80
N GLY A 255 -28.74 14.27 -7.82
CA GLY A 255 -29.20 15.24 -6.82
C GLY A 255 -28.47 15.17 -5.46
N THR A 256 -27.40 14.39 -5.35
CA THR A 256 -26.54 14.35 -4.16
C THR A 256 -25.20 15.06 -4.39
N ALA A 257 -24.38 15.15 -3.36
CA ALA A 257 -23.01 15.66 -3.44
C ALA A 257 -21.98 14.60 -3.87
N GLU A 258 -22.44 13.40 -4.25
CA GLU A 258 -21.57 12.33 -4.74
C GLU A 258 -20.93 12.69 -6.08
N GLY A 259 -19.67 12.31 -6.22
CA GLY A 259 -18.87 12.57 -7.41
C GLY A 259 -17.43 12.17 -7.17
N ASP A 260 -16.59 12.36 -8.19
CA ASP A 260 -15.18 12.00 -8.12
C ASP A 260 -14.48 12.70 -6.93
N ILE A 261 -13.55 11.97 -6.33
CA ILE A 261 -12.89 12.38 -5.09
C ILE A 261 -11.65 13.19 -5.44
N HIS A 262 -11.76 14.52 -5.31
CA HIS A 262 -10.69 15.45 -5.64
C HIS A 262 -9.84 15.83 -4.42
N PHE A 263 -8.54 15.54 -4.51
CA PHE A 263 -7.50 16.03 -3.61
C PHE A 263 -6.78 17.20 -4.28
N SER A 264 -6.95 18.39 -3.72
CA SER A 264 -6.33 19.61 -4.23
C SER A 264 -4.82 19.63 -4.03
N ALA A 265 -4.11 20.40 -4.86
CA ALA A 265 -2.67 20.65 -4.69
C ALA A 265 -2.31 21.15 -3.28
N ARG A 266 -3.21 21.92 -2.64
CA ARG A 266 -3.04 22.39 -1.26
C ARG A 266 -3.09 21.25 -0.24
N GLU A 267 -4.00 20.30 -0.39
CA GLU A 267 -4.14 19.14 0.51
C GLU A 267 -2.93 18.22 0.35
N LEU A 268 -2.54 17.91 -0.88
CA LEU A 268 -1.33 17.12 -1.16
C LEU A 268 -0.06 17.81 -0.63
N GLY A 269 0.08 19.12 -0.83
CA GLY A 269 1.17 19.91 -0.27
C GLY A 269 1.15 19.97 1.26
N ALA A 270 -0.01 19.90 1.90
CA ALA A 270 -0.11 19.81 3.36
C ALA A 270 0.37 18.46 3.90
N ILE A 271 0.11 17.35 3.19
CA ILE A 271 0.72 16.05 3.51
C ILE A 271 2.24 16.17 3.41
N ALA A 272 2.74 16.68 2.29
CA ALA A 272 4.18 16.81 2.05
C ALA A 272 4.89 17.66 3.12
N ARG A 273 4.27 18.77 3.55
CA ARG A 273 4.77 19.60 4.65
C ARG A 273 5.02 18.78 5.92
N MET A 274 4.07 17.94 6.30
CA MET A 274 4.17 17.16 7.54
C MET A 274 5.21 16.05 7.43
N VAL A 275 5.27 15.38 6.27
CA VAL A 275 6.28 14.37 5.96
C VAL A 275 7.68 14.96 6.04
N TRP A 276 7.93 16.07 5.35
CA TRP A 276 9.25 16.71 5.34
C TRP A 276 9.65 17.35 6.67
N SER A 277 8.67 17.81 7.47
CA SER A 277 8.93 18.26 8.83
C SER A 277 9.44 17.13 9.72
N GLU A 278 8.87 15.92 9.58
CA GLU A 278 9.36 14.72 10.29
C GLU A 278 10.76 14.32 9.82
N MET A 279 11.06 14.53 8.54
CA MET A 279 12.39 14.29 7.96
C MET A 279 13.42 15.39 8.27
N GLY A 280 13.03 16.47 8.95
CA GLY A 280 13.92 17.55 9.35
C GLY A 280 14.29 18.55 8.24
N TYR A 281 13.52 18.63 7.15
CA TYR A 281 13.70 19.70 6.16
C TYR A 281 13.17 21.03 6.71
N GLU A 282 13.81 22.13 6.31
CA GLU A 282 13.32 23.49 6.60
C GLU A 282 12.11 23.82 5.71
N ILE A 283 11.00 24.23 6.33
CA ILE A 283 9.73 24.52 5.66
C ILE A 283 9.15 25.82 6.22
N ASP A 284 8.70 26.69 5.32
CA ASP A 284 8.05 27.98 5.60
C ASP A 284 6.52 27.87 5.77
#